data_AF-A0A6A8A4Z2-F1
#
_entry.id   AF-A0A6A8A4Z2-F1
#
_cell.length_a   1.000
_cell.length_b   1.000
_cell.length_c   1.000
_cell.angle_alpha   90.00
_cell.angle_beta   90.00
_cell.angle_gamma   90.00
#
_symmetry.space_group_name_H-M   'P 1'
#
loop_
_entity.id
_entity.type
_entity.pdbx_description
1 polymer ?
#
loop_
_entity_poly.entity_id
_entity_poly.type
_entity_poly.pdbx_seq_one_letter_code
_entity_poly.pdbx_strand_id
1 'polypeptide(L)'
;MAPLESLTNLRVLSLAHTGVSDLTPLQDLINLRRLDIVGTRVTDFTPLRHLPDLEQLRIGQALSERPAYGQSIETTDLDWRTLKGREAIEAFLRE
;
A
#
# COMPACT_ATOMS: atom_id res chain seq x y z
N MET A 1 -12.73 15.86 7.94
CA MET A 1 -13.57 15.55 6.77
C MET A 1 -12.68 14.93 5.71
N ALA A 2 -12.19 13.71 5.94
CA ALA A 2 -11.66 12.92 4.84
C ALA A 2 -12.83 12.05 4.31
N PRO A 3 -13.25 12.18 3.05
CA PRO A 3 -14.38 11.42 2.49
C PRO A 3 -14.20 9.89 2.51
N LEU A 4 -13.00 9.40 2.87
CA LEU A 4 -12.69 7.99 3.01
C LEU A 4 -13.09 7.42 4.39
N GLU A 5 -13.09 8.22 5.46
CA GLU A 5 -13.40 7.76 6.83
C GLU A 5 -14.82 7.15 6.93
N SER A 6 -15.76 7.61 6.10
CA SER A 6 -17.14 7.09 6.07
C SER A 6 -17.30 5.76 5.33
N LEU A 7 -16.27 5.29 4.61
CA LEU A 7 -16.33 4.08 3.79
C LEU A 7 -16.01 2.82 4.61
N THR A 8 -16.62 2.70 5.79
CA THR A 8 -16.32 1.64 6.76
C THR A 8 -16.54 0.23 6.23
N ASN A 9 -17.35 0.03 5.18
CA ASN A 9 -17.57 -1.26 4.53
C ASN A 9 -16.60 -1.59 3.39
N LEU A 10 -15.65 -0.70 3.09
CA LEU A 10 -14.71 -0.88 1.99
C LEU A 10 -13.76 -2.05 2.29
N ARG A 11 -13.70 -3.02 1.37
CA ARG A 11 -12.84 -4.21 1.51
C ARG A 11 -11.61 -4.19 0.61
N VAL A 12 -11.68 -3.47 -0.50
CA VAL A 12 -10.61 -3.40 -1.50
C VAL A 12 -10.43 -1.93 -1.87
N LEU A 13 -9.20 -1.44 -1.78
CA LEU A 13 -8.82 -0.10 -2.17
C LEU A 13 -7.59 -0.15 -3.06
N SER A 14 -7.68 0.47 -4.24
CA SER A 14 -6.54 0.65 -5.13
C SER A 14 -6.23 2.14 -5.25
N LEU A 15 -5.01 2.49 -4.87
CA LEU A 15 -4.39 3.81 -5.02
C LEU A 15 -3.18 3.72 -5.95
N ALA A 16 -3.10 2.67 -6.77
CA ALA A 16 -1.95 2.43 -7.63
C ALA A 16 -1.72 3.58 -8.62
N HIS A 17 -0.45 3.94 -8.84
CA HIS A 17 0.00 5.02 -9.72
C HIS A 17 -0.61 6.40 -9.40
N THR A 18 -0.91 6.64 -8.13
CA THR A 18 -1.37 7.95 -7.65
C THR A 18 -0.26 8.70 -6.91
N GLY A 19 -0.45 10.00 -6.70
CA GLY A 19 0.47 10.85 -5.93
C GLY A 19 0.37 10.69 -4.41
N VAL A 20 -0.33 9.67 -3.92
CA VAL A 20 -0.52 9.44 -2.47
C VAL A 20 0.83 9.18 -1.80
N SER A 21 1.06 9.86 -0.69
CA SER A 21 2.23 9.67 0.18
C SER A 21 1.87 9.43 1.64
N ASP A 22 0.61 9.72 2.02
CA ASP A 22 0.10 9.62 3.38
C ASP A 22 -1.07 8.64 3.43
N LEU A 23 -0.95 7.62 4.28
CA LEU A 23 -1.96 6.59 4.51
C LEU A 23 -2.78 6.83 5.78
N THR A 24 -2.51 7.89 6.54
CA THR A 24 -3.26 8.24 7.77
C THR A 24 -4.78 8.22 7.56
N PRO A 25 -5.35 8.73 6.44
CA PRO A 25 -6.80 8.69 6.22
C PRO A 25 -7.40 7.28 6.08
N LEU A 26 -6.57 6.25 5.91
CA LEU A 26 -7.03 4.86 5.78
C LEU A 26 -7.24 4.19 7.13
N GLN A 27 -6.69 4.72 8.23
CA GLN A 27 -6.64 4.04 9.53
C GLN A 27 -8.00 3.60 10.09
N ASP A 28 -9.10 4.26 9.68
CA ASP A 28 -10.46 3.98 10.12
C ASP A 28 -11.20 2.98 9.20
N LEU A 29 -10.57 2.51 8.12
CA LEU A 29 -11.11 1.52 7.19
C LEU A 29 -10.99 0.10 7.76
N ILE A 30 -11.60 -0.15 8.91
CA ILE A 30 -11.42 -1.38 9.70
C ILE A 30 -11.76 -2.68 8.96
N ASN A 31 -12.59 -2.63 7.91
CA ASN A 31 -12.96 -3.79 7.08
C ASN A 31 -12.09 -3.95 5.81
N LEU A 32 -11.05 -3.13 5.63
CA LEU A 32 -10.19 -3.18 4.46
C LEU A 32 -9.34 -4.45 4.49
N ARG A 33 -9.46 -5.25 3.43
CA ARG A 33 -8.75 -6.54 3.27
C ARG A 33 -7.62 -6.47 2.27
N ARG A 34 -7.75 -5.64 1.24
CA ARG A 34 -6.76 -5.50 0.18
C ARG A 34 -6.46 -4.04 -0.09
N LEU A 35 -5.17 -3.69 -0.06
CA LEU A 35 -4.67 -2.36 -0.39
C LEU A 35 -3.61 -2.48 -1.49
N ASP A 36 -3.84 -1.78 -2.59
CA ASP A 36 -2.84 -1.63 -3.65
C ASP A 36 -2.34 -0.19 -3.69
N ILE A 37 -1.05 0.00 -3.45
CA ILE A 37 -0.34 1.29 -3.44
C ILE A 37 0.90 1.23 -4.34
N VAL A 38 0.91 0.34 -5.33
CA VAL A 38 1.99 0.25 -6.32
C VAL A 38 2.15 1.60 -7.02
N GLY A 39 3.38 2.08 -7.17
CA GLY A 39 3.65 3.33 -7.88
C GLY A 39 3.18 4.59 -7.15
N THR A 40 3.04 4.52 -5.82
CA THR A 40 2.79 5.68 -4.95
C THR A 40 4.08 6.20 -4.32
N ARG A 41 3.99 7.28 -3.55
CA ARG A 41 5.11 7.90 -2.81
C ARG A 41 5.05 7.62 -1.31
N VAL A 42 4.38 6.53 -0.92
CA VAL A 42 4.22 6.14 0.49
C VAL A 42 5.54 5.60 1.01
N THR A 43 6.03 6.20 2.09
CA THR A 43 7.23 5.74 2.82
C THR A 43 6.95 5.37 4.27
N ASP A 44 5.81 5.82 4.82
CA ASP A 44 5.34 5.44 6.15
C ASP A 44 4.14 4.49 6.07
N PHE A 45 4.33 3.27 6.56
CA PHE A 45 3.30 2.23 6.61
C PHE A 45 2.72 2.04 8.02
N THR A 46 3.10 2.88 8.99
CA THR A 46 2.57 2.85 10.36
C THR A 46 1.04 2.87 10.41
N PRO A 47 0.32 3.66 9.57
CA PRO A 47 -1.15 3.67 9.58
C PRO A 47 -1.79 2.31 9.29
N LEU A 48 -1.12 1.40 8.57
CA LEU A 48 -1.64 0.06 8.27
C LEU A 48 -1.79 -0.82 9.51
N ARG A 49 -1.12 -0.47 10.62
CA ARG A 49 -1.26 -1.18 11.90
C ARG A 49 -2.67 -1.11 12.49
N HIS A 50 -3.45 -0.12 12.08
CA HIS A 50 -4.83 0.09 12.51
C HIS A 50 -5.87 -0.67 11.67
N LEU A 51 -5.42 -1.47 10.68
CA LEU A 51 -6.29 -2.25 9.80
C LEU A 51 -6.30 -3.72 10.23
N PRO A 52 -7.18 -4.12 11.17
CA PRO A 52 -7.16 -5.44 11.77
C PRO A 52 -7.54 -6.56 10.82
N ASP A 53 -8.12 -6.24 9.65
CA ASP A 53 -8.56 -7.20 8.63
C ASP A 53 -7.74 -7.12 7.34
N LEU A 54 -6.69 -6.29 7.27
CA LEU A 54 -5.86 -6.19 6.07
C LEU A 54 -5.08 -7.51 5.89
N GLU A 55 -5.34 -8.18 4.76
CA GLU A 55 -4.82 -9.50 4.37
C GLU A 55 -3.75 -9.38 3.27
N GLN A 56 -3.94 -8.44 2.32
CA GLN A 56 -3.08 -8.29 1.15
C GLN A 56 -2.65 -6.84 0.98
N LEU A 57 -1.34 -6.63 0.86
CA LEU A 57 -0.73 -5.35 0.54
C LEU A 57 0.13 -5.51 -0.72
N ARG A 58 -0.18 -4.72 -1.74
CA ARG A 58 0.64 -4.62 -2.95
C ARG A 58 1.44 -3.34 -2.91
N ILE A 59 2.76 -3.48 -2.92
CA ILE A 59 3.73 -2.38 -3.03
C ILE A 59 4.61 -2.60 -4.25
N GLY A 60 5.17 -1.51 -4.75
CA GLY A 60 6.11 -1.51 -5.86
C GLY A 60 6.45 -0.08 -6.25
N GLN A 61 7.67 0.16 -6.72
CA GLN A 61 8.04 1.49 -7.20
C GLN A 61 7.49 1.70 -8.62
N ALA A 62 6.92 2.87 -8.88
CA ALA A 62 6.86 3.36 -10.24
C ALA A 62 8.28 3.82 -10.54
N LEU A 63 9.02 3.07 -11.34
CA LEU A 63 10.31 3.49 -11.90
C LEU A 63 10.11 4.88 -12.50
N SER A 64 10.51 5.91 -11.75
CA SER A 64 10.12 7.30 -12.01
C SER A 64 10.92 7.94 -13.13
N GLU A 65 11.62 7.14 -13.93
CA GLU A 65 12.27 7.56 -15.15
C GLU A 65 11.96 6.50 -16.19
N ARG A 66 11.05 6.85 -17.12
CA ARG A 66 10.61 6.06 -18.29
C ARG A 66 11.29 4.69 -18.36
N PRO A 67 10.66 3.59 -17.90
CA PRO A 67 11.11 2.30 -18.38
C PRO A 67 10.90 2.36 -19.90
N ALA A 68 11.99 2.26 -20.66
CA ALA A 68 11.88 1.88 -22.06
C ALA A 68 10.85 0.75 -22.13
N TYR A 69 9.85 0.90 -22.99
CA TYR A 69 8.75 -0.04 -23.21
C TYR A 69 9.22 -1.48 -22.92
N GLY A 70 8.85 -2.06 -21.76
CA GLY A 70 9.21 -3.44 -21.42
C GLY A 70 9.85 -3.73 -20.05
N GLN A 71 10.15 -2.76 -19.16
CA GLN A 71 10.53 -3.14 -17.78
C GLN A 71 9.28 -3.39 -16.92
N SER A 72 9.19 -4.62 -16.41
CA SER A 72 8.16 -5.04 -15.46
C SER A 72 8.23 -4.19 -14.20
N ILE A 73 7.06 -3.74 -13.73
CA ILE A 73 6.92 -3.21 -12.38
C ILE A 73 7.20 -4.40 -11.45
N GLU A 74 8.26 -4.34 -10.65
CA GLU A 74 8.44 -5.32 -9.58
C GLU A 74 7.37 -5.05 -8.52
N THR A 75 6.25 -5.76 -8.64
CA THR A 75 5.18 -5.71 -7.64
C THR A 75 5.31 -6.90 -6.73
N THR A 76 5.31 -6.66 -5.44
CA THR A 76 5.32 -7.72 -4.45
C THR A 76 3.96 -7.75 -3.78
N ASP A 77 3.27 -8.88 -3.90
CA ASP A 77 2.04 -9.17 -3.16
C ASP A 77 2.42 -9.78 -1.82
N LEU A 78 2.18 -9.04 -0.74
CA LEU A 78 2.66 -9.38 0.59
C LEU A 78 1.49 -9.50 1.56
N ASP A 79 1.49 -10.56 2.34
CA ASP A 79 0.73 -10.60 3.59
C ASP A 79 1.51 -9.81 4.65
N TRP A 80 1.13 -8.55 4.84
CA TRP A 80 1.80 -7.61 5.74
C TRP A 80 1.70 -8.03 7.23
N ARG A 81 0.76 -8.92 7.59
CA ARG A 81 0.63 -9.43 8.96
C ARG A 81 1.75 -10.39 9.30
N THR A 82 2.35 -11.01 8.29
CA THR A 82 3.47 -11.93 8.47
C THR A 82 4.77 -11.18 8.72
N LEU A 83 5.70 -11.80 9.45
CA LEU A 83 7.06 -11.27 9.63
C LEU A 83 7.73 -11.02 8.28
N LYS A 84 7.56 -11.95 7.32
CA LYS A 84 8.06 -11.81 5.94
C LYS A 84 7.53 -10.56 5.24
N GLY A 85 6.25 -10.24 5.42
CA GLY A 85 5.65 -9.02 4.86
C GLY A 85 6.26 -7.76 5.45
N ARG A 86 6.50 -7.73 6.77
CA ARG A 86 7.15 -6.59 7.46
C ARG A 86 8.61 -6.43 7.03
N GLU A 87 9.36 -7.54 6.99
CA GLU A 87 10.76 -7.56 6.54
C GLU A 87 10.88 -7.11 5.07
N ALA A 88 9.94 -7.51 4.20
CA ALA A 88 9.92 -7.09 2.82
C ALA A 88 9.67 -5.57 2.68
N ILE A 89 8.79 -4.99 3.50
CA ILE A 89 8.58 -3.53 3.55
C ILE A 89 9.86 -2.82 4.03
N GLU A 90 10.50 -3.33 5.09
CA GLU A 90 11.75 -2.76 5.60
C GLU A 90 12.90 -2.87 4.60
N ALA A 91 13.00 -3.97 3.86
CA ALA A 91 13.97 -4.16 2.80
C ALA A 91 13.73 -3.15 1.67
N PHE A 92 12.48 -3.02 1.22
CA PHE A 92 12.07 -2.08 0.18
C PHE A 92 12.34 -0.61 0.53
N LEU A 93 12.32 -0.25 1.81
CA LEU A 93 12.64 1.11 2.29
C LEU A 93 14.15 1.39 2.38
N ARG A 94 15.00 0.36 2.26
CA ARG A 94 16.47 0.47 2.32
C ARG A 94 17.14 0.52 0.94
N GLU A 95 16.40 0.17 -0.11
CA GLU A 95 16.80 0.23 -1.52
C GLU A 95 16.56 1.63 -2.12
#